data_AF-A0A0B6XXC5-F1
#
_entry.id   AF-A0A0B6XXC5-F1
#
_cell.length_a   1.000
_cell.length_b   1.000
_cell.length_c   1.000
_cell.angle_alpha   90.00
_cell.angle_beta   90.00
_cell.angle_gamma   90.00
#
_symmetry.space_group_name_H-M   'P 1'
#
loop_
_entity.id
_entity.type
_entity.pdbx_description
1 polymer ?
#
loop_
_entity_poly.entity_id
_entity_poly.type
_entity_poly.pdbx_seq_one_letter_code
_entity_poly.pdbx_strand_id
1 'polypeptide(L)'
;SDFSEDEKISEVMPVSLEITNLLLVLEEDRPSVNLTSPGGVPINVHIQQLSIERGKNGIVYITGNPSDIPFVPPPTPAPAPPKPEYSHAVTSPIMSPDGTMAL
;
A
#
# COMPACT_ATOMS: atom_id res chain seq x y z
N SER A 1 53.07 -17.95 16.19
CA SER A 1 52.50 -16.63 16.44
C SER A 1 52.28 -15.96 15.11
N ASP A 2 51.11 -15.48 14.74
CA ASP A 2 49.82 -15.30 15.40
C ASP A 2 48.79 -15.24 14.27
N PHE A 3 47.59 -15.79 14.45
CA PHE A 3 46.39 -15.41 13.69
C PHE A 3 45.15 -15.93 14.41
N SER A 4 44.95 -15.45 15.64
CA SER A 4 43.63 -15.47 16.28
C SER A 4 43.15 -14.03 16.25
N GLU A 5 42.54 -13.61 15.15
CA GLU A 5 41.75 -12.39 15.15
C GLU A 5 40.56 -12.66 16.08
N ASP A 6 40.59 -12.12 17.29
CA ASP A 6 39.47 -12.20 18.23
C ASP A 6 38.26 -11.50 17.61
N GLU A 7 37.35 -12.29 17.03
CA GLU A 7 36.06 -11.81 16.58
C GLU A 7 35.28 -11.33 17.81
N LYS A 8 35.20 -10.00 17.98
CA LYS A 8 34.37 -9.40 19.02
C LYS A 8 32.90 -9.55 18.63
N ILE A 9 32.26 -10.61 19.12
CA ILE A 9 30.81 -10.80 19.02
C ILE A 9 30.16 -9.59 19.71
N SER A 10 29.48 -8.74 18.93
CA SER A 10 28.74 -7.61 19.51
C SER A 10 27.61 -8.12 20.37
N GLU A 11 27.59 -7.72 21.64
CA GLU A 11 26.50 -8.05 22.54
C GLU A 11 25.19 -7.50 22.00
N VAL A 12 24.16 -8.35 22.00
CA VAL A 12 22.82 -7.99 21.58
C VAL A 12 22.25 -6.95 22.55
N MET A 13 22.16 -5.70 22.06
CA MET A 13 21.55 -4.62 22.83
C MET A 13 20.06 -4.89 23.04
N PRO A 14 19.57 -4.82 24.30
CA PRO A 14 18.15 -4.88 24.57
C PRO A 14 17.46 -3.64 24.00
N VAL A 15 16.24 -3.82 23.50
CA VAL A 15 15.45 -2.76 22.87
C VAL A 15 14.05 -2.80 23.45
N SER A 16 13.52 -1.63 23.78
CA SER A 16 12.12 -1.42 24.19
C SER A 16 11.60 -0.25 23.37
N LEU A 17 10.57 -0.51 22.54
CA LEU A 17 9.98 0.47 21.65
C LEU A 17 8.47 0.44 21.76
N GLU A 18 7.88 1.63 21.83
CA GLU A 18 6.44 1.82 21.73
C GLU A 18 6.14 2.63 20.47
N ILE A 19 5.30 2.08 19.60
CA ILE A 19 4.91 2.69 18.34
C ILE A 19 3.41 2.95 18.39
N THR A 20 3.00 4.16 18.05
CA THR A 20 1.58 4.56 17.99
C THR A 20 1.23 5.04 16.59
N ASN A 21 -0.02 4.82 16.17
CA ASN A 21 -0.55 5.27 14.87
C ASN A 21 0.29 4.82 13.67
N LEU A 22 0.63 3.52 13.63
CA LEU A 22 1.42 2.94 12.55
C LEU A 22 0.51 2.54 11.37
N LEU A 23 0.83 3.03 10.18
CA LEU A 23 0.27 2.52 8.92
C LEU A 23 1.34 1.70 8.21
N LEU A 24 1.09 0.40 8.07
CA LEU A 24 1.90 -0.50 7.26
C LEU A 24 1.22 -0.67 5.90
N VAL A 25 1.95 -0.39 4.81
CA VAL A 25 1.48 -0.63 3.45
C VAL A 25 2.21 -1.88 2.94
N LEU A 26 1.45 -2.94 2.70
CA LEU A 26 1.98 -4.20 2.17
C LEU A 26 1.77 -4.21 0.67
N GLU A 27 2.87 -4.22 -0.07
CA GLU A 27 2.89 -4.34 -1.52
C GLU A 27 3.18 -5.80 -1.90
N GLU A 28 2.54 -6.29 -2.95
CA GLU A 28 2.81 -7.63 -3.46
C GLU A 28 4.12 -7.63 -4.25
N ASP A 29 5.14 -8.35 -3.76
CA ASP A 29 6.42 -8.54 -4.44
C ASP A 29 6.30 -9.59 -5.56
N ARG A 30 5.47 -9.28 -6.56
CA ARG A 30 5.32 -10.09 -7.77
C ARG A 30 6.16 -9.51 -8.90
N PRO A 31 6.93 -10.33 -9.65
CA PRO A 31 7.54 -9.87 -10.88
C PRO A 31 6.45 -9.40 -11.85
N SER A 32 6.75 -8.42 -12.70
CA SER A 32 5.78 -7.86 -13.65
C SER A 32 5.27 -8.95 -14.61
N VAL A 33 4.09 -9.52 -14.34
CA VAL A 33 3.48 -10.55 -15.20
C VAL A 33 2.49 -9.88 -16.14
N ASN A 34 2.93 -9.66 -17.39
CA ASN A 34 2.17 -9.14 -18.53
C ASN A 34 1.65 -7.70 -18.37
N LEU A 35 1.94 -6.86 -19.37
CA LEU A 35 1.56 -5.43 -19.46
C LEU A 35 0.06 -5.14 -19.20
N THR A 36 -0.79 -6.15 -19.26
CA THR A 36 -2.25 -6.04 -19.21
C THR A 36 -2.88 -6.57 -17.92
N SER A 37 -2.10 -7.07 -16.94
CA SER A 37 -2.66 -7.41 -15.62
C SER A 37 -2.75 -6.15 -14.76
N PRO A 38 -3.88 -5.88 -14.07
CA PRO A 38 -3.87 -4.87 -13.01
C PRO A 38 -2.80 -5.28 -12.00
N GLY A 39 -2.01 -4.31 -11.51
CA GLY A 39 -0.97 -4.54 -10.52
C GLY A 39 -1.50 -5.26 -9.26
N GLY A 40 -0.59 -5.74 -8.40
CA GLY A 40 -0.99 -6.19 -7.07
C GLY A 40 -1.72 -5.06 -6.32
N VAL A 41 -2.77 -5.40 -5.57
CA VAL A 41 -3.51 -4.40 -4.78
C VAL A 41 -2.82 -4.27 -3.42
N PRO A 42 -2.38 -3.07 -3.00
CA PRO A 42 -1.73 -2.90 -1.72
C PRO A 42 -2.69 -3.14 -0.56
N ILE A 43 -2.17 -3.71 0.53
CA ILE A 43 -2.92 -3.95 1.76
C ILE A 43 -2.44 -2.97 2.84
N ASN A 44 -3.34 -2.10 3.29
CA ASN A 44 -3.08 -1.17 4.38
C ASN A 44 -3.44 -1.81 5.73
N VAL A 45 -2.48 -1.89 6.65
CA VAL A 45 -2.67 -2.37 8.02
C VAL A 45 -2.46 -1.21 8.98
N HIS A 46 -3.53 -0.81 9.67
CA HIS A 46 -3.47 0.25 10.68
C HIS A 46 -3.32 -0.36 12.07
N ILE A 47 -2.23 -0.04 12.75
CA ILE A 47 -1.91 -0.52 14.09
C ILE A 47 -1.92 0.67 15.04
N GLN A 48 -2.88 0.66 15.97
CA GLN A 48 -3.08 1.79 16.88
C GLN A 48 -1.93 1.93 17.88
N GLN A 49 -1.49 0.81 18.47
CA GLN A 49 -0.39 0.77 19.43
C GLN A 49 0.30 -0.59 19.35
N LEU A 50 1.64 -0.55 19.29
CA LEU A 50 2.50 -1.72 19.17
C LEU A 50 3.66 -1.58 20.15
N SER A 51 3.90 -2.61 20.97
CA SER A 51 5.11 -2.71 21.78
C SER A 51 6.06 -3.74 21.17
N ILE A 52 7.33 -3.37 21.09
CA ILE A 52 8.41 -4.23 20.60
C ILE A 52 9.48 -4.31 21.69
N GLU A 53 9.72 -5.53 22.17
CA GLU A 53 10.72 -5.82 23.20
C GLU A 53 11.74 -6.81 22.65
N ARG A 54 13.02 -6.49 22.75
CA ARG A 54 14.12 -7.39 22.41
C ARG A 54 14.98 -7.64 23.64
N GLY A 55 15.04 -8.88 24.07
CA GLY A 55 15.89 -9.31 25.18
C GLY A 55 17.34 -9.56 24.75
N LYS A 56 18.23 -9.80 25.73
CA LYS A 56 19.64 -10.17 25.48
C LYS A 56 19.82 -11.50 24.76
N ASN A 57 18.80 -12.35 24.74
CA ASN A 57 18.76 -13.58 23.94
C ASN A 57 18.53 -13.32 22.45
N GLY A 58 18.32 -12.06 22.05
CA GLY A 58 18.10 -11.65 20.67
C GLY A 58 16.69 -11.89 20.13
N ILE A 59 15.79 -12.47 20.93
CA ILE A 59 14.39 -12.68 20.55
C ILE A 59 13.65 -11.35 20.63
N VAL A 60 12.91 -11.04 19.56
CA VAL A 60 12.00 -9.89 19.47
C VAL A 60 10.58 -10.36 19.77
N TYR A 61 9.95 -9.73 20.74
CA TYR A 61 8.54 -9.89 21.09
C TYR A 61 7.77 -8.69 20.57
N ILE A 62 6.63 -8.96 19.95
CA ILE A 62 5.72 -7.94 19.47
C ILE A 62 4.38 -8.18 20.16
N THR A 63 3.86 -7.16 20.84
CA THR A 63 2.57 -7.23 21.51
C THR A 63 1.69 -6.06 21.08
N GLY A 64 0.42 -6.36 20.80
CA GLY A 64 -0.59 -5.33 20.66
C GLY A 64 -1.02 -4.85 22.04
N ASN A 65 -1.08 -3.54 22.23
CA ASN A 65 -1.74 -2.98 23.39
C ASN A 65 -3.21 -2.69 23.03
N PRO A 66 -4.18 -3.19 23.80
CA PRO A 66 -5.58 -2.85 23.57
C PRO A 66 -5.73 -1.33 23.74
N SER A 67 -6.14 -0.65 22.68
CA SER A 67 -6.55 0.75 22.78
C SER A 67 -8.00 0.81 23.26
N ASP A 68 -8.27 1.61 24.28
CA ASP A 68 -9.65 1.91 24.70
C ASP A 68 -10.44 2.69 23.64
N ILE A 69 -9.74 3.19 22.61
CA ILE A 69 -10.31 3.89 21.47
C ILE A 69 -10.79 2.85 20.44
N PRO A 70 -12.09 2.81 20.10
CA PRO A 70 -12.60 1.92 19.07
C PRO A 70 -12.08 2.32 17.69
N PHE A 71 -11.81 1.33 16.84
CA PHE A 71 -11.49 1.58 15.44
C PHE A 71 -12.69 2.20 14.74
N VAL A 72 -12.52 3.42 14.22
CA VAL A 72 -13.49 4.07 13.34
C VAL A 72 -12.93 4.02 11.93
N PRO A 73 -13.50 3.20 11.02
CA PRO A 73 -13.06 3.19 9.63
C PRO A 73 -13.27 4.59 9.02
N PRO A 74 -12.38 5.04 8.12
CA PRO A 74 -12.57 6.29 7.42
C PRO A 74 -13.92 6.25 6.67
N PRO A 75 -14.65 7.37 6.59
CA PRO A 75 -15.89 7.42 5.83
C PRO A 75 -15.62 7.02 4.38
N THR A 76 -16.45 6.11 3.85
CA THR A 76 -16.36 5.71 2.45
C THR A 76 -16.42 6.97 1.57
N PRO A 77 -15.45 7.19 0.66
CA PRO A 77 -15.52 8.32 -0.26
C PRO A 77 -16.86 8.25 -0.98
N ALA A 78 -17.57 9.39 -1.05
CA ALA A 78 -18.83 9.46 -1.78
C ALA A 78 -18.62 8.90 -3.20
N PRO A 79 -19.57 8.14 -3.76
CA PRO A 79 -19.45 7.63 -5.12
C PRO A 79 -19.13 8.80 -6.04
N ALA A 80 -18.10 8.62 -6.88
CA ALA A 80 -17.73 9.63 -7.86
C ALA A 80 -18.98 10.01 -8.67
N PRO A 81 -19.15 11.30 -9.01
CA PRO A 81 -20.26 11.71 -9.86
C PRO A 81 -20.26 10.85 -11.14
N PRO A 82 -21.45 10.45 -11.65
CA PRO A 82 -21.52 9.63 -12.85
C PRO A 82 -20.73 10.31 -13.97
N LYS A 83 -19.83 9.55 -14.61
CA LYS A 83 -19.09 10.04 -15.76
C LYS A 83 -20.11 10.52 -16.80
N PRO A 84 -19.99 11.74 -17.35
CA PRO A 84 -20.94 12.21 -18.34
C PRO A 84 -20.99 11.20 -19.49
N GLU A 85 -22.18 10.65 -19.74
CA GLU A 85 -22.45 9.91 -20.97
C GLU A 85 -22.38 10.91 -22.11
N TYR A 86 -21.24 10.96 -22.78
CA TYR A 86 -21.18 11.55 -24.10
C TYR A 86 -21.95 10.62 -25.02
N SER A 87 -23.22 10.94 -25.25
CA SER A 87 -23.98 10.32 -26.34
C SER A 87 -23.13 10.50 -27.60
N HIS A 88 -22.70 9.39 -28.20
CA HIS A 88 -22.09 9.41 -29.51
C HIS A 88 -23.15 9.97 -30.44
N ALA A 89 -23.14 11.30 -30.64
CA ALA A 89 -23.90 11.93 -31.69
C ALA A 89 -23.43 11.23 -32.96
N VAL A 90 -24.32 10.42 -33.52
CA VAL A 90 -24.18 9.84 -34.83
C VAL A 90 -23.78 11.00 -35.73
N THR A 91 -22.54 10.98 -36.21
CA THR A 91 -22.12 11.83 -37.32
C THR A 91 -22.92 11.33 -38.50
N SER A 92 -24.15 11.83 -38.64
CA SER A 92 -24.85 11.79 -39.89
C SER A 92 -24.03 12.69 -40.82
N PRO A 93 -23.63 12.21 -42.02
CA PRO A 93 -22.94 13.07 -42.96
C PRO A 93 -23.84 14.26 -43.28
N ILE A 94 -23.31 15.47 -43.09
CA ILE A 94 -23.97 16.69 -43.55
C ILE A 94 -23.85 16.68 -45.08
N MET A 95 -24.97 16.47 -45.78
CA MET A 95 -25.03 16.71 -47.22
C MET A 95 -24.76 18.19 -47.46
N SER A 96 -23.68 18.51 -48.17
CA SER A 96 -23.48 19.83 -48.76
C SER A 96 -24.65 20.14 -49.70
N PRO A 97 -25.09 21.41 -49.81
CA PRO A 97 -26.17 21.82 -50.72
C PRO A 97 -25.94 21.39 -52.18
N ASP A 98 -24.68 21.14 -52.53
CA ASP A 98 -24.22 20.85 -53.89
C ASP A 98 -24.10 19.34 -54.18
N GLY A 99 -24.60 18.47 -53.28
CA GLY A 99 -24.77 17.04 -53.53
C GLY A 99 -23.50 16.21 -53.66
N THR A 100 -22.33 16.74 -53.26
CA THR A 100 -21.05 16.01 -53.33
C THR A 100 -20.70 15.38 -51.98
N MET A 101 -20.44 14.07 -51.98
CA MET A 101 -19.89 13.34 -50.83
C MET A 101 -18.38 13.55 -50.78
N ALA A 102 -17.86 14.14 -49.70
CA ALA A 102 -16.43 14.07 -49.40
C ALA A 102 -16.12 12.69 -48.82
N LEU A 103 -15.14 11.99 -49.40
CA LEU A 103 -14.55 10.76 -48.86
C LEU A 103 -13.68 11.07 -47.64
#